data_AF-A0A2N4SQ24-F1
#
_entry.id   AF-A0A2N4SQ24-F1
#
_cell.length_a   1.000
_cell.length_b   1.000
_cell.length_c   1.000
_cell.angle_alpha   90.00
_cell.angle_beta   90.00
_cell.angle_gamma   90.00
#
_symmetry.space_group_name_H-M   'P 1'
#
loop_
_entity.id
_entity.type
_entity.pdbx_description
1 polymer ?
#
loop_
_entity_poly.entity_id
_entity_poly.type
_entity_poly.pdbx_seq_one_letter_code
_entity_poly.pdbx_strand_id
1 'polypeptide(L)'
;MSKPSALARSAEKLGIPFEEISLCRGPEKGWTCPQSGGVLSVEEAVLSHYKMDGWRGYSGEGGLLLNLIKAMSFKEVPHRNRATYIEALYYQNVAFEEDRFAPATLLEHVLKADQQSVVKNFEVMAYREMTVERYAGIRSSESTSMLDFFPGLERWMFVELLATAGNALIHAIASKFAESPYEYRRGWPDITMWRDGELRFVEVKGPGDRLHESQKKIIAEFAKPLGLHFTLASVIE
;
A
#
# COMPACT_ATOMS: atom_id res chain seq x y z
N MET A 1 37.65 5.83 6.58
CA MET A 1 36.18 5.84 6.41
C MET A 1 35.87 5.39 4.98
N SER A 2 35.09 4.33 4.80
CA SER A 2 34.65 3.89 3.47
C SER A 2 33.76 4.96 2.84
N LYS A 3 33.78 5.08 1.51
CA LYS A 3 32.85 5.98 0.81
C LYS A 3 31.42 5.44 0.98
N PRO A 4 30.41 6.29 1.26
CA PRO A 4 29.03 5.85 1.33
C PRO A 4 28.59 5.17 0.03
N SER A 5 27.69 4.20 0.10
CA SER A 5 27.16 3.53 -1.09
C SER A 5 26.41 4.52 -2.00
N ALA A 6 26.15 4.13 -3.26
CA ALA A 6 25.37 4.97 -4.17
C ALA A 6 23.93 5.19 -3.68
N LEU A 7 23.37 4.20 -2.99
CA LEU A 7 22.05 4.29 -2.36
C LEU A 7 22.07 5.22 -1.14
N ALA A 8 23.09 5.13 -0.28
CA ALA A 8 23.24 6.04 0.86
C ALA A 8 23.29 7.51 0.41
N ARG A 9 24.08 7.83 -0.63
CA ARG A 9 24.11 9.19 -1.22
C ARG A 9 22.76 9.60 -1.82
N SER A 10 22.01 8.65 -2.40
CA SER A 10 20.71 8.94 -2.99
C SER A 10 19.68 9.26 -1.90
N ALA A 11 19.65 8.50 -0.81
CA ALA A 11 18.82 8.75 0.35
C ALA A 11 19.15 10.10 1.01
N GLU A 12 20.44 10.41 1.18
CA GLU A 12 20.92 11.70 1.71
C GLU A 12 20.43 12.87 0.84
N LYS A 13 20.60 12.79 -0.49
CA LYS A 13 20.11 13.81 -1.43
C LYS A 13 18.59 13.97 -1.37
N LEU A 14 17.88 12.87 -1.13
CA LEU A 14 16.43 12.86 -0.99
C LEU A 14 15.99 13.24 0.42
N GLY A 15 16.89 13.38 1.40
CA GLY A 15 16.56 13.72 2.77
C GLY A 15 15.71 12.65 3.48
N ILE A 16 15.94 11.38 3.15
CA ILE A 16 15.25 10.24 3.77
C ILE A 16 16.25 9.35 4.53
N PRO A 17 15.81 8.68 5.62
CA PRO A 17 16.59 7.65 6.28
C PRO A 17 17.13 6.57 5.33
N PHE A 18 18.34 6.09 5.66
CA PHE A 18 19.00 4.99 4.96
C PHE A 18 19.48 3.98 5.98
N GLU A 19 19.30 2.70 5.68
CA GLU A 19 19.81 1.60 6.49
C GLU A 19 20.26 0.43 5.63
N GLU A 20 21.18 -0.36 6.19
CA GLU A 20 21.66 -1.59 5.59
C GLU A 20 21.11 -2.78 6.39
N ILE A 21 20.50 -3.73 5.69
CA ILE A 21 19.90 -4.92 6.29
C ILE A 21 20.69 -6.13 5.83
N SER A 22 21.32 -6.83 6.77
CA SER A 22 22.02 -8.08 6.50
C SER A 22 21.03 -9.23 6.37
N LEU A 23 20.98 -9.85 5.19
CA LEU A 23 20.15 -11.04 4.92
C LEU A 23 20.98 -12.14 4.27
N CYS A 24 20.61 -13.39 4.55
CA CYS A 24 21.25 -14.55 3.93
C CYS A 24 20.56 -14.90 2.61
N ARG A 25 21.35 -15.20 1.58
CA ARG A 25 20.84 -15.75 0.32
C ARG A 25 20.27 -17.15 0.52
N GLY A 26 19.06 -17.35 0.01
CA GLY A 26 18.44 -18.66 -0.16
C GLY A 26 18.70 -19.24 -1.56
N PRO A 27 18.18 -20.45 -1.84
CA PRO A 27 18.19 -21.03 -3.17
C PRO A 27 17.38 -20.18 -4.17
N GLU A 28 17.63 -20.38 -5.47
CA GLU A 28 16.84 -19.81 -6.59
C GLU A 28 16.63 -18.29 -6.55
N LYS A 29 17.65 -17.53 -6.14
CA LYS A 29 17.61 -16.06 -5.97
C LYS A 29 16.68 -15.56 -4.86
N GLY A 30 16.11 -16.46 -4.06
CA GLY A 30 15.37 -16.11 -2.86
C GLY A 30 16.27 -15.69 -1.69
N TRP A 31 15.62 -15.29 -0.60
CA TRP A 31 16.27 -14.88 0.64
C TRP A 31 15.78 -15.75 1.79
N THR A 32 16.68 -16.08 2.71
CA THR A 32 16.31 -16.85 3.90
C THR A 32 15.51 -15.96 4.85
N CYS A 33 14.31 -16.41 5.20
CA CYS A 33 13.44 -15.81 6.20
C CYS A 33 14.16 -15.75 7.55
N PRO A 34 14.42 -14.55 8.11
CA PRO A 34 15.05 -14.41 9.41
C PRO A 34 14.30 -15.12 10.55
N GLN A 35 12.98 -15.24 10.47
CA GLN A 35 12.16 -15.86 11.52
C GLN A 35 12.01 -17.38 11.41
N SER A 36 11.96 -17.93 10.19
CA SER A 36 11.62 -19.35 9.97
C SER A 36 12.67 -20.16 9.22
N GLY A 37 13.68 -19.53 8.63
CA GLY A 37 14.64 -20.18 7.74
C GLY A 37 14.10 -20.62 6.38
N GLY A 38 12.80 -20.39 6.11
CA GLY A 38 12.19 -20.63 4.80
C GLY A 38 12.71 -19.68 3.71
N VAL A 39 12.31 -19.89 2.46
CA VAL A 39 12.73 -19.04 1.32
C VAL A 39 11.62 -18.03 1.01
N LEU A 40 11.98 -16.75 0.93
CA LEU A 40 11.08 -15.62 0.70
C LEU A 40 11.59 -14.72 -0.44
N SER A 41 10.75 -13.80 -0.90
CA SER A 41 11.21 -12.63 -1.68
C SER A 41 12.13 -11.75 -0.82
N VAL A 42 12.84 -10.80 -1.45
CA VAL A 42 13.73 -9.88 -0.70
C VAL A 42 12.92 -8.97 0.22
N GLU A 43 11.79 -8.46 -0.25
CA GLU A 43 10.89 -7.57 0.47
C GLU A 43 10.23 -8.29 1.66
N GLU A 44 9.79 -9.54 1.46
CA GLU A 44 9.24 -10.38 2.52
C GLU A 44 10.29 -10.74 3.58
N ALA A 45 11.54 -11.02 3.16
CA ALA A 45 12.64 -11.28 4.09
C ALA A 45 13.02 -10.03 4.90
N VAL A 46 13.02 -8.84 4.28
CA VAL A 46 13.20 -7.56 4.98
C VAL A 46 12.05 -7.30 5.97
N LEU A 47 10.80 -7.51 5.57
CA LEU A 47 9.67 -7.39 6.50
C LEU A 47 9.79 -8.38 7.66
N SER A 48 10.26 -9.60 7.39
CA SER A 48 10.50 -10.62 8.43
C SER A 48 11.64 -10.22 9.39
N HIS A 49 12.68 -9.54 8.89
CA HIS A 49 13.70 -8.91 9.75
C HIS A 49 13.08 -7.90 10.70
N TYR A 50 12.29 -6.93 10.21
CA TYR A 50 11.63 -5.96 11.09
C TYR A 50 10.64 -6.61 12.07
N LYS A 51 9.97 -7.70 11.68
CA LYS A 51 9.07 -8.45 12.57
C LYS A 51 9.80 -9.04 13.79
N MET A 52 11.11 -9.30 13.71
CA MET A 52 11.90 -9.71 14.88
C MET A 52 11.96 -8.61 15.95
N ASP A 53 11.85 -7.35 15.55
CA ASP A 53 11.84 -6.18 16.43
C ASP A 53 10.41 -5.69 16.74
N GLY A 54 9.40 -6.53 16.52
CA GLY A 54 8.00 -6.24 16.86
C GLY A 54 7.25 -5.37 15.85
N TRP A 55 7.83 -5.08 14.68
CA TRP A 55 7.08 -4.44 13.60
C TRP A 55 6.02 -5.37 13.02
N ARG A 56 4.92 -4.79 12.57
CA ARG A 56 3.87 -5.47 11.80
C ARG A 56 3.63 -4.70 10.52
N GLY A 57 3.23 -5.37 9.46
CA GLY A 57 3.06 -4.70 8.18
C GLY A 57 2.78 -5.65 7.03
N TYR A 58 2.77 -5.07 5.84
CA TYR A 58 2.51 -5.73 4.57
C TYR A 58 3.60 -5.38 3.56
N SER A 59 4.01 -6.37 2.79
CA SER A 59 4.93 -6.24 1.66
C SER A 59 4.12 -6.43 0.37
N GLY A 60 3.93 -5.37 -0.39
CA GLY A 60 3.12 -5.39 -1.61
C GLY A 60 2.87 -3.99 -2.16
N GLU A 61 3.91 -3.15 -2.09
CA GLU A 61 3.90 -1.77 -2.54
C GLU A 61 2.72 -0.95 -1.94
N GLY A 62 2.08 -0.12 -2.76
CA GLY A 62 0.89 0.65 -2.38
C GLY A 62 -0.37 -0.20 -2.15
N GLY A 63 -0.30 -1.53 -2.28
CA GLY A 63 -1.46 -2.42 -2.21
C GLY A 63 -2.28 -2.24 -0.93
N LEU A 64 -1.64 -2.23 0.25
CA LEU A 64 -2.35 -2.01 1.52
C LEU A 64 -2.92 -0.58 1.61
N LEU A 65 -2.08 0.43 1.40
CA LEU A 65 -2.46 1.83 1.58
C LEU A 65 -3.60 2.25 0.64
N LEU A 66 -3.50 1.94 -0.66
CA LEU A 66 -4.49 2.35 -1.64
C LEU A 66 -5.82 1.61 -1.46
N ASN A 67 -5.79 0.34 -1.05
CA ASN A 67 -7.03 -0.37 -0.72
C ASN A 67 -7.64 0.10 0.61
N LEU A 68 -6.84 0.54 1.60
CA LEU A 68 -7.38 1.20 2.78
C LEU A 68 -8.07 2.53 2.42
N ILE A 69 -7.44 3.36 1.58
CA ILE A 69 -8.06 4.60 1.07
C ILE A 69 -9.39 4.28 0.38
N LYS A 70 -9.44 3.22 -0.44
CA LYS A 70 -10.70 2.75 -1.04
C LYS A 70 -11.72 2.36 0.02
N ALA A 71 -11.36 1.53 0.98
CA ALA A 71 -12.26 1.09 2.04
C ALA A 71 -12.80 2.27 2.87
N MET A 72 -12.02 3.35 3.02
CA MET A 72 -12.45 4.56 3.74
C MET A 72 -13.26 5.53 2.86
N SER A 73 -13.15 5.44 1.53
CA SER A 73 -13.82 6.36 0.59
C SER A 73 -15.33 6.13 0.47
N PHE A 74 -15.85 5.05 1.04
CA PHE A 74 -17.27 4.66 0.94
C PHE A 74 -17.87 4.40 2.31
N LYS A 75 -19.16 4.76 2.48
CA LYS A 75 -19.96 4.21 3.60
C LYS A 75 -20.21 2.71 3.44
N GLU A 76 -20.39 2.30 2.19
CA GLU A 76 -20.48 0.92 1.75
C GLU A 76 -19.94 0.83 0.33
N VAL A 77 -18.92 0.00 0.12
CA VAL A 77 -18.37 -0.25 -1.22
C VAL A 77 -19.43 -1.02 -2.03
N PRO A 78 -19.82 -0.56 -3.24
CA PRO A 78 -20.70 -1.33 -4.11
C PRO A 78 -20.06 -2.67 -4.51
N HIS A 79 -20.82 -3.76 -4.56
CA HIS A 79 -20.28 -5.09 -4.89
C HIS A 79 -19.55 -5.13 -6.24
N ARG A 80 -20.10 -4.53 -7.31
CA ARG A 80 -19.38 -4.32 -8.59
C ARG A 80 -18.03 -3.62 -8.47
N ASN A 81 -17.85 -2.77 -7.47
CA ASN A 81 -16.62 -2.01 -7.26
C ASN A 81 -15.66 -2.71 -6.29
N ARG A 82 -15.96 -3.93 -5.83
CA ARG A 82 -15.12 -4.63 -4.86
C ARG A 82 -13.70 -4.87 -5.37
N ALA A 83 -13.53 -5.08 -6.68
CA ALA A 83 -12.24 -5.25 -7.35
C ALA A 83 -11.74 -3.98 -8.09
N THR A 84 -12.57 -2.94 -8.23
CA THR A 84 -12.17 -1.70 -8.92
C THR A 84 -11.08 -0.96 -8.15
N TYR A 85 -9.98 -0.61 -8.81
CA TYR A 85 -8.91 0.15 -8.17
C TYR A 85 -9.31 1.59 -7.83
N ILE A 86 -8.76 2.13 -6.73
CA ILE A 86 -9.10 3.47 -6.27
C ILE A 86 -8.71 4.57 -7.26
N GLU A 87 -7.66 4.38 -8.06
CA GLU A 87 -7.30 5.35 -9.10
C GLU A 87 -8.37 5.50 -10.17
N ALA A 88 -9.04 4.41 -10.54
CA ALA A 88 -10.11 4.44 -11.53
C ALA A 88 -11.33 5.17 -10.97
N LEU A 89 -11.63 4.96 -9.69
CA LEU A 89 -12.73 5.63 -8.99
C LEU A 89 -12.45 7.12 -8.83
N TYR A 90 -11.25 7.54 -8.41
CA TYR A 90 -10.92 8.97 -8.29
C TYR A 90 -10.85 9.67 -9.64
N TYR A 91 -10.32 9.01 -10.67
CA TYR A 91 -10.26 9.56 -12.03
C TYR A 91 -11.61 9.53 -12.76
N GLN A 92 -12.63 8.87 -12.22
CA GLN A 92 -13.91 8.60 -12.90
C GLN A 92 -13.75 7.77 -14.19
N ASN A 93 -12.74 6.91 -14.26
CA ASN A 93 -12.54 5.98 -15.37
C ASN A 93 -13.28 4.67 -15.12
N VAL A 94 -14.60 4.75 -15.13
CA VAL A 94 -15.52 3.63 -14.86
C VAL A 94 -16.51 3.48 -16.01
N ALA A 95 -17.01 2.26 -16.20
CA ALA A 95 -17.87 1.90 -17.32
C ALA A 95 -19.31 2.40 -17.18
N PHE A 96 -19.86 2.42 -15.95
CA PHE A 96 -21.25 2.75 -15.68
C PHE A 96 -21.39 4.10 -14.96
N GLU A 97 -22.51 4.78 -15.18
CA GLU A 97 -22.76 6.11 -14.60
C GLU A 97 -22.94 6.04 -13.09
N GLU A 98 -23.52 4.96 -12.57
CA GLU A 98 -23.73 4.74 -11.12
C GLU A 98 -22.42 4.51 -10.36
N ASP A 99 -21.34 4.25 -11.09
CA ASP A 99 -19.99 4.09 -10.53
C ASP A 99 -19.19 5.40 -10.53
N ARG A 100 -19.80 6.51 -11.01
CA ARG A 100 -19.21 7.85 -10.95
C ARG A 100 -19.53 8.50 -9.62
N PHE A 101 -18.58 8.43 -8.70
CA PHE A 101 -18.68 9.07 -7.39
C PHE A 101 -17.87 10.38 -7.39
N ALA A 102 -18.47 11.49 -6.99
CA ALA A 102 -17.74 12.75 -6.88
C ALA A 102 -16.50 12.59 -5.96
N PRO A 103 -15.27 12.89 -6.41
CA PRO A 103 -14.06 12.71 -5.60
C PRO A 103 -14.11 13.45 -4.26
N ALA A 104 -14.73 14.63 -4.22
CA ALA A 104 -14.92 15.38 -2.97
C ALA A 104 -15.74 14.60 -1.93
N THR A 105 -16.79 13.88 -2.35
CA THR A 105 -17.59 13.03 -1.47
C THR A 105 -16.80 11.83 -0.98
N LEU A 106 -16.00 11.21 -1.85
CA LEU A 106 -15.14 10.10 -1.46
C LEU A 106 -14.11 10.55 -0.41
N LEU A 107 -13.48 11.71 -0.60
CA LEU A 107 -12.54 12.29 0.37
C LEU A 107 -13.23 12.66 1.69
N GLU A 108 -14.45 13.20 1.66
CA GLU A 108 -15.23 13.46 2.87
C GLU A 108 -15.48 12.19 3.68
N HIS A 109 -15.75 11.07 3.01
CA HIS A 109 -15.88 9.77 3.68
C HIS A 109 -14.57 9.31 4.32
N VAL A 110 -13.41 9.56 3.70
CA VAL A 110 -12.10 9.21 4.31
C VAL A 110 -11.93 9.89 5.67
N LEU A 111 -12.35 11.15 5.82
CA LEU A 111 -12.31 11.84 7.12
C LEU A 111 -13.25 11.24 8.16
N LYS A 112 -14.38 10.66 7.73
CA LYS A 112 -15.45 10.15 8.60
C LYS A 112 -15.41 8.64 8.83
N ALA A 113 -14.55 7.93 8.11
CA ALA A 113 -14.47 6.48 8.20
C ALA A 113 -14.06 6.06 9.63
N ASP A 114 -14.72 5.02 10.12
CA ASP A 114 -14.36 4.38 11.38
C ASP A 114 -13.98 2.91 11.14
N GLN A 115 -13.50 2.26 12.19
CA GLN A 115 -13.12 0.84 12.14
C GLN A 115 -14.27 -0.04 11.63
N GLN A 116 -15.52 0.25 12.00
CA GLN A 116 -16.67 -0.57 11.61
C GLN A 116 -16.94 -0.47 10.11
N SER A 117 -16.92 0.73 9.55
CA SER A 117 -17.06 0.96 8.11
C SER A 117 -15.92 0.32 7.31
N VAL A 118 -14.69 0.42 7.80
CA VAL A 118 -13.51 -0.16 7.13
C VAL A 118 -13.58 -1.69 7.14
N VAL A 119 -13.97 -2.30 8.27
CA VAL A 119 -14.17 -3.75 8.34
C VAL A 119 -15.28 -4.18 7.40
N LYS A 120 -16.44 -3.51 7.41
CA LYS A 120 -17.55 -3.82 6.49
C LYS A 120 -17.11 -3.75 5.03
N ASN A 121 -16.38 -2.70 4.65
CA ASN A 121 -15.92 -2.52 3.28
C ASN A 121 -14.82 -3.52 2.90
N PHE A 122 -13.94 -3.89 3.82
CA PHE A 122 -12.99 -4.97 3.60
C PHE A 122 -13.71 -6.27 3.25
N GLU A 123 -14.77 -6.65 3.99
CA GLU A 123 -15.53 -7.88 3.69
C GLU A 123 -16.12 -7.85 2.28
N VAL A 124 -16.69 -6.71 1.87
CA VAL A 124 -17.21 -6.58 0.50
C VAL A 124 -16.10 -6.70 -0.53
N MET A 125 -14.96 -6.03 -0.31
CA MET A 125 -13.79 -6.04 -1.19
C MET A 125 -13.15 -7.43 -1.31
N ALA A 126 -13.15 -8.20 -0.22
CA ALA A 126 -12.60 -9.56 -0.13
C ALA A 126 -13.59 -10.66 -0.56
N TYR A 127 -14.86 -10.33 -0.77
CA TYR A 127 -15.90 -11.30 -1.10
C TYR A 127 -15.65 -11.94 -2.47
N ARG A 128 -15.65 -13.28 -2.51
CA ARG A 128 -15.29 -14.11 -3.68
C ARG A 128 -16.44 -14.91 -4.29
N GLU A 129 -17.61 -14.91 -3.68
CA GLU A 129 -18.73 -15.65 -4.26
C GLU A 129 -19.30 -14.90 -5.47
N MET A 130 -19.93 -15.65 -6.37
CA MET A 130 -20.51 -15.12 -7.59
C MET A 130 -21.64 -14.13 -7.26
N THR A 131 -21.43 -12.86 -7.57
CA THR A 131 -22.48 -11.84 -7.49
C THR A 131 -23.11 -11.67 -8.86
N VAL A 132 -24.43 -11.79 -8.90
CA VAL A 132 -25.22 -11.51 -10.12
C VAL A 132 -25.77 -10.11 -10.00
N GLU A 133 -25.25 -9.19 -10.81
CA GLU A 133 -25.80 -7.86 -10.95
C GLU A 133 -26.67 -7.77 -12.21
N ARG A 134 -27.79 -7.05 -12.10
CA ARG A 134 -28.63 -6.69 -13.25
C ARG A 134 -28.40 -5.23 -13.57
N TYR A 135 -27.94 -4.95 -14.78
CA TYR A 135 -27.81 -3.60 -15.30
C TYR A 135 -28.50 -3.48 -16.65
N ALA A 136 -29.43 -2.52 -16.78
CA ALA A 136 -30.17 -2.27 -18.03
C ALA A 136 -30.74 -3.53 -18.72
N GLY A 137 -31.18 -4.53 -17.93
CA GLY A 137 -31.71 -5.80 -18.43
C GLY A 137 -30.66 -6.89 -18.73
N ILE A 138 -29.36 -6.57 -18.66
CA ILE A 138 -28.25 -7.52 -18.83
C ILE A 138 -27.85 -8.08 -17.46
N ARG A 139 -27.71 -9.40 -17.37
CA ARG A 139 -27.09 -10.08 -16.21
C ARG A 139 -25.58 -10.12 -16.41
N SER A 140 -24.84 -9.56 -15.47
CA SER A 140 -23.40 -9.79 -15.33
C SER A 140 -23.16 -10.60 -14.06
N SER A 141 -22.24 -11.56 -14.13
CA SER A 141 -21.78 -12.32 -12.97
C SER A 141 -20.28 -12.14 -12.82
N GLU A 142 -19.83 -11.74 -11.64
CA GLU A 142 -18.41 -11.58 -11.33
C GLU A 142 -18.10 -12.27 -10.00
N SER A 143 -16.94 -12.91 -9.90
CA SER A 143 -16.39 -13.47 -8.66
C SER A 143 -15.05 -12.82 -8.26
N THR A 144 -14.51 -11.94 -9.11
CA THR A 144 -13.24 -11.25 -8.88
C THR A 144 -13.32 -10.35 -7.65
N SER A 145 -12.29 -10.42 -6.82
CA SER A 145 -12.15 -9.74 -5.54
C SER A 145 -10.84 -8.94 -5.49
N MET A 146 -10.72 -8.03 -4.54
CA MET A 146 -9.47 -7.31 -4.25
C MET A 146 -8.30 -8.27 -3.96
N LEU A 147 -8.58 -9.42 -3.33
CA LEU A 147 -7.58 -10.42 -2.96
C LEU A 147 -7.01 -11.20 -4.15
N ASP A 148 -7.62 -11.11 -5.33
CA ASP A 148 -7.07 -11.75 -6.54
C ASP A 148 -5.92 -10.93 -7.14
N PHE A 149 -5.87 -9.63 -6.83
CA PHE A 149 -4.78 -8.73 -7.23
C PHE A 149 -3.77 -8.52 -6.10
N PHE A 150 -4.24 -8.53 -4.85
CA PHE A 150 -3.42 -8.31 -3.66
C PHE A 150 -3.55 -9.51 -2.70
N PRO A 151 -3.00 -10.67 -3.08
CA PRO A 151 -3.00 -11.83 -2.20
C PRO A 151 -2.27 -11.48 -0.89
N GLY A 152 -2.81 -11.97 0.22
CA GLY A 152 -2.22 -11.76 1.55
C GLY A 152 -2.65 -10.49 2.27
N LEU A 153 -3.49 -9.63 1.67
CA LEU A 153 -4.16 -8.59 2.44
C LEU A 153 -5.17 -9.20 3.42
N GLU A 154 -5.11 -8.75 4.66
CA GLU A 154 -5.98 -9.22 5.74
C GLU A 154 -6.68 -8.06 6.44
N ARG A 155 -7.88 -8.32 6.98
CA ARG A 155 -8.71 -7.32 7.66
C ARG A 155 -7.96 -6.57 8.76
N TRP A 156 -7.16 -7.29 9.55
CA TRP A 156 -6.43 -6.69 10.67
C TRP A 156 -5.43 -5.63 10.21
N MET A 157 -4.86 -5.76 9.00
CA MET A 157 -3.92 -4.78 8.44
C MET A 157 -4.59 -3.43 8.20
N PHE A 158 -5.84 -3.44 7.73
CA PHE A 158 -6.63 -2.23 7.48
C PHE A 158 -6.98 -1.53 8.79
N VAL A 159 -7.43 -2.32 9.77
CA VAL A 159 -7.81 -1.81 11.10
C VAL A 159 -6.61 -1.19 11.81
N GLU A 160 -5.47 -1.87 11.82
CA GLU A 160 -4.28 -1.38 12.53
C GLU A 160 -3.61 -0.22 11.80
N LEU A 161 -3.57 -0.23 10.47
CA LEU A 161 -3.07 0.92 9.71
C LEU A 161 -3.97 2.15 9.91
N LEU A 162 -5.30 1.99 9.93
CA LEU A 162 -6.22 3.07 10.27
C LEU A 162 -5.93 3.61 11.67
N ALA A 163 -5.81 2.73 12.66
CA ALA A 163 -5.56 3.13 14.05
C ALA A 163 -4.22 3.85 14.22
N THR A 164 -3.19 3.44 13.46
CA THR A 164 -1.84 4.03 13.53
C THR A 164 -1.76 5.35 12.78
N ALA A 165 -2.25 5.41 11.53
CA ALA A 165 -2.14 6.59 10.68
C ALA A 165 -3.16 7.67 11.04
N GLY A 166 -4.37 7.24 11.43
CA GLY A 166 -5.52 8.11 11.64
C GLY A 166 -6.09 8.70 10.35
N ASN A 167 -7.34 9.17 10.43
CA ASN A 167 -8.08 9.66 9.28
C ASN A 167 -7.42 10.89 8.63
N ALA A 168 -6.84 11.78 9.43
CA ALA A 168 -6.26 13.03 8.94
C ALA A 168 -5.09 12.77 7.96
N LEU A 169 -4.19 11.84 8.32
CA LEU A 169 -3.06 11.49 7.47
C LEU A 169 -3.53 10.77 6.21
N ILE A 170 -4.41 9.78 6.34
CA ILE A 170 -4.92 9.02 5.20
C ILE A 170 -5.70 9.94 4.24
N HIS A 171 -6.48 10.89 4.77
CA HIS A 171 -7.16 11.90 3.97
C HIS A 171 -6.18 12.83 3.23
N ALA A 172 -5.11 13.26 3.88
CA ALA A 172 -4.10 14.09 3.23
C ALA A 172 -3.42 13.34 2.06
N ILE A 173 -3.08 12.07 2.27
CA ILE A 173 -2.57 11.19 1.21
C ILE A 173 -3.60 11.03 0.09
N ALA A 174 -4.85 10.69 0.44
CA ALA A 174 -5.92 10.47 -0.53
C ALA A 174 -6.22 11.73 -1.36
N SER A 175 -6.20 12.90 -0.73
CA SER A 175 -6.41 14.21 -1.39
C SER A 175 -5.32 14.47 -2.43
N LYS A 176 -4.05 14.28 -2.05
CA LYS A 176 -2.94 14.43 -2.99
C LYS A 176 -2.97 13.39 -4.10
N PHE A 177 -3.33 12.15 -3.77
CA PHE A 177 -3.49 11.06 -4.73
C PHE A 177 -4.60 11.37 -5.76
N ALA A 178 -5.72 11.97 -5.33
CA ALA A 178 -6.84 12.35 -6.18
C ALA A 178 -6.48 13.40 -7.25
N GLU A 179 -5.43 14.20 -7.05
CA GLU A 179 -4.97 15.18 -8.06
C GLU A 179 -4.45 14.53 -9.35
N SER A 180 -3.85 13.33 -9.25
CA SER A 180 -3.34 12.59 -10.43
C SER A 180 -3.28 11.07 -10.14
N PRO A 181 -4.43 10.39 -10.04
CA PRO A 181 -4.50 9.03 -9.50
C PRO A 181 -3.67 8.00 -10.29
N TYR A 182 -3.68 8.09 -11.63
CA TYR A 182 -2.91 7.18 -12.48
C TYR A 182 -1.40 7.41 -12.43
N GLU A 183 -0.97 8.63 -12.13
CA GLU A 183 0.44 8.97 -11.94
C GLU A 183 0.93 8.45 -10.58
N TYR A 184 0.12 8.66 -9.54
CA TYR A 184 0.49 8.35 -8.15
C TYR A 184 0.18 6.91 -7.73
N ARG A 185 -0.38 6.07 -8.60
CA ARG A 185 -0.60 4.63 -8.28
C ARG A 185 0.68 3.80 -8.25
N ARG A 186 1.80 4.33 -8.75
CA ARG A 186 3.10 3.62 -8.88
C ARG A 186 4.15 4.28 -8.01
N GLY A 187 5.12 3.49 -7.54
CA GLY A 187 6.29 3.99 -6.80
C GLY A 187 6.06 4.16 -5.30
N TRP A 188 4.94 3.64 -4.77
CA TRP A 188 4.78 3.45 -3.33
C TRP A 188 5.80 2.43 -2.83
N PRO A 189 6.32 2.57 -1.59
CA PRO A 189 7.34 1.67 -1.08
C PRO A 189 6.86 0.24 -0.95
N ASP A 190 7.80 -0.68 -1.13
CA ASP A 190 7.56 -2.12 -1.05
C ASP A 190 6.83 -2.53 0.23
N ILE A 191 7.18 -1.90 1.36
CA ILE A 191 6.65 -2.24 2.68
C ILE A 191 5.95 -1.04 3.31
N THR A 192 4.74 -1.27 3.82
CA THR A 192 4.05 -0.40 4.79
C THR A 192 3.97 -1.12 6.13
N MET A 193 4.53 -0.52 7.18
CA MET A 193 4.64 -1.17 8.49
C MET A 193 4.46 -0.21 9.65
N TRP A 194 4.09 -0.74 10.81
CA TRP A 194 3.83 0.01 12.02
C TRP A 194 4.28 -0.73 13.27
N ARG A 195 4.56 0.05 14.32
CA ARG A 195 4.88 -0.43 15.67
C ARG A 195 4.67 0.71 16.67
N ASP A 196 4.00 0.46 17.78
CA ASP A 196 3.84 1.41 18.89
C ASP A 196 3.36 2.83 18.48
N GLY A 197 2.44 2.90 17.51
CA GLY A 197 1.91 4.17 16.98
C GLY A 197 2.81 4.84 15.93
N GLU A 198 3.98 4.28 15.63
CA GLU A 198 4.85 4.73 14.56
C GLU A 198 4.47 4.04 13.24
N LEU A 199 4.30 4.82 12.17
CA LEU A 199 4.10 4.34 10.79
C LEU A 199 5.38 4.58 9.98
N ARG A 200 5.84 3.55 9.27
CA ARG A 200 6.98 3.61 8.34
C ARG A 200 6.62 3.03 6.97
N PHE A 201 7.21 3.63 5.95
CA PHE A 201 7.22 3.10 4.60
C PHE A 201 8.66 2.77 4.21
N VAL A 202 8.93 1.55 3.77
CA VAL A 202 10.30 1.09 3.47
C VAL A 202 10.39 0.64 2.03
N GLU A 203 11.32 1.27 1.31
CA GLU A 203 11.70 0.92 -0.05
C GLU A 203 12.95 0.03 0.01
N VAL A 204 12.85 -1.18 -0.54
CA VAL A 204 13.89 -2.20 -0.47
C VAL A 204 14.72 -2.17 -1.75
N LYS A 205 16.04 -2.29 -1.59
CA LYS A 205 16.98 -2.41 -2.71
C LYS A 205 17.91 -3.59 -2.49
N GLY A 206 17.87 -4.53 -3.43
CA GLY A 206 18.85 -5.60 -3.49
C GLY A 206 20.23 -5.10 -3.94
N PRO A 207 21.25 -5.96 -3.87
CA PRO A 207 22.59 -5.62 -4.34
C PRO A 207 22.59 -5.16 -5.81
N GLY A 208 23.00 -3.91 -6.03
CA GLY A 208 23.12 -3.31 -7.37
C GLY A 208 21.88 -2.53 -7.83
N ASP A 209 20.77 -2.59 -7.09
CA ASP A 209 19.54 -1.87 -7.44
C ASP A 209 19.67 -0.36 -7.27
N ARG A 210 18.76 0.37 -7.93
CA ARG A 210 18.67 1.82 -7.88
C ARG A 210 17.23 2.24 -7.60
N LEU A 211 17.09 3.45 -7.06
CA LEU A 211 15.80 4.07 -6.84
C LEU A 211 15.18 4.51 -8.17
N HIS A 212 13.95 4.08 -8.43
CA HIS A 212 13.20 4.41 -9.65
C HIS A 212 12.65 5.84 -9.60
N GLU A 213 12.36 6.45 -10.76
CA GLU A 213 11.86 7.83 -10.84
C GLU A 213 10.48 7.98 -10.18
N SER A 214 9.59 6.99 -10.32
CA SER A 214 8.28 7.00 -9.63
C SER A 214 8.44 7.01 -8.11
N GLN A 215 9.42 6.31 -7.55
CA GLN A 215 9.69 6.29 -6.11
C GLN A 215 10.20 7.63 -5.62
N LYS A 216 11.13 8.26 -6.38
CA LYS A 216 11.57 9.63 -6.12
C LYS A 216 10.41 10.62 -6.14
N LYS A 217 9.45 10.41 -7.06
CA LYS A 217 8.24 11.23 -7.15
C LYS A 217 7.36 11.07 -5.92
N ILE A 218 7.09 9.84 -5.46
CA ILE A 218 6.32 9.61 -4.22
C ILE A 218 7.02 10.25 -3.02
N ILE A 219 8.34 10.16 -2.91
CA ILE A 219 9.10 10.82 -1.86
C ILE A 219 8.91 12.35 -1.90
N ALA A 220 9.01 12.94 -3.09
CA ALA A 220 8.92 14.39 -3.27
C ALA A 220 7.50 14.93 -3.05
N GLU A 221 6.47 14.23 -3.53
CA GLU A 221 5.08 14.69 -3.53
C GLU A 221 4.29 14.29 -2.29
N PHE A 222 4.67 13.19 -1.63
CA PHE A 222 3.97 12.66 -0.45
C PHE A 222 4.86 12.65 0.78
N ALA A 223 6.02 11.99 0.74
CA ALA A 223 6.79 11.76 1.95
C ALA A 223 7.27 13.07 2.60
N LYS A 224 7.88 13.97 1.82
CA LYS A 224 8.35 15.25 2.34
C LYS A 224 7.21 16.18 2.78
N PRO A 225 6.17 16.44 1.95
CA PRO A 225 5.15 17.42 2.31
C PRO A 225 4.25 16.95 3.47
N LEU A 226 4.04 15.63 3.60
CA LEU A 226 3.20 15.05 4.64
C LEU A 226 3.99 14.52 5.85
N GLY A 227 5.32 14.65 5.84
CA GLY A 227 6.18 14.17 6.92
C GLY A 227 6.13 12.65 7.12
N LEU A 228 5.96 11.88 6.04
CA LEU A 228 5.94 10.41 6.13
C LEU A 228 7.35 9.88 6.43
N HIS A 229 7.45 8.94 7.38
CA HIS A 229 8.71 8.25 7.66
C HIS A 229 9.00 7.24 6.55
N PHE A 230 9.78 7.67 5.57
CA PHE A 230 10.14 6.90 4.39
C PHE A 230 11.60 6.48 4.49
N THR A 231 11.89 5.19 4.44
CA THR A 231 13.26 4.66 4.62
C THR A 231 13.71 3.92 3.37
N LEU A 232 14.95 4.14 2.95
CA LEU A 232 15.61 3.32 1.93
C LEU A 232 16.43 2.22 2.62
N ALA A 233 16.00 0.97 2.48
CA ALA A 233 16.70 -0.19 3.01
C ALA A 233 17.52 -0.88 1.90
N SER A 234 18.84 -0.93 2.07
CA SER A 234 19.74 -1.68 1.19
C SER A 234 20.04 -3.04 1.78
N VAL A 235 19.79 -4.10 1.03
CA VAL A 235 20.15 -5.45 1.47
C VAL A 235 21.63 -5.72 1.20
N ILE A 236 22.33 -6.17 2.24
CA ILE A 236 23.73 -6.61 2.19
C ILE A 236 23.82 -8.08 2.61
N GLU A 237 24.86 -8.76 2.11
CA GLU A 237 25.14 -10.18 2.38
C GLU A 237 26.22 -10.33 3.46
#